data_AF-A0A9P1EYP7-F1
#
_entry.id   AF-A0A9P1EYP7-F1
#
_cell.length_a   1.000
_cell.length_b   1.000
_cell.length_c   1.000
_cell.angle_alpha   90.00
_cell.angle_beta   90.00
_cell.angle_gamma   90.00
#
_symmetry.space_group_name_H-M   'P 1'
#
loop_
_entity.id
_entity.type
_entity.pdbx_description
1 polymer ?
#
loop_
_entity_poly.entity_id
_entity_poly.type
_entity_poly.pdbx_seq_one_letter_code
_entity_poly.pdbx_strand_id
1 'polypeptide(L)'
;MRKVPRKCESVTLVDSLNTEEEVNEILDYFEFHEDSKLILHTSEVDPHEKIFQVGKHVYIRNANRFIIDDVKKFNCKHLHIENHQMDIATWIRNWKESSDSTGLVLLEIRVQGALDSILDGLDPKPWNPTRRPRVFPLNSMDCGRFLDVQRADGMIASFGINQGPETVSKLFMCIWH
;
A
#
# COMPACT_ATOMS: atom_id res chain seq x y z
N MET A 1 -4.32 14.35 35.84
CA MET A 1 -3.88 14.13 34.44
C MET A 1 -4.98 13.38 33.70
N ARG A 2 -5.42 13.86 32.54
CA ARG A 2 -6.32 13.07 31.67
C ARG A 2 -5.47 12.00 30.99
N LYS A 3 -5.85 10.73 31.13
CA LYS A 3 -5.21 9.63 30.38
C LYS A 3 -5.53 9.81 28.91
N VAL A 4 -4.52 9.63 28.04
CA VAL A 4 -4.74 9.55 26.60
C VAL A 4 -5.66 8.34 26.33
N PRO A 5 -6.62 8.41 25.40
CA PRO A 5 -7.41 7.25 25.02
C PRO A 5 -6.58 6.28 24.19
N ARG A 6 -6.78 4.97 24.38
CA ARG A 6 -6.13 3.92 23.57
C ARG A 6 -6.70 3.80 22.16
N LYS A 7 -7.94 4.21 21.96
CA LYS A 7 -8.57 4.24 20.63
C LYS A 7 -8.19 5.53 19.93
N CYS A 8 -7.68 5.40 18.72
CA CYS A 8 -7.27 6.53 17.91
C CYS A 8 -7.80 6.41 16.47
N GLU A 9 -8.17 7.55 15.90
CA GLU A 9 -8.46 7.64 14.47
C GLU A 9 -7.18 7.72 13.65
N SER A 10 -6.15 8.40 14.19
CA SER A 10 -4.88 8.57 13.49
C SER A 10 -3.70 8.64 14.45
N VAL A 11 -2.61 7.98 14.08
CA VAL A 11 -1.29 8.10 14.69
C VAL A 11 -0.30 8.55 13.63
N THR A 12 0.57 9.49 13.98
CA THR A 12 1.67 9.96 13.11
C THR A 12 2.96 9.92 13.90
N LEU A 13 3.95 9.17 13.41
CA LEU A 13 5.27 9.00 14.02
C LEU A 13 6.33 9.51 13.05
N VAL A 14 7.31 10.27 13.54
CA VAL A 14 8.29 10.97 12.71
C VAL A 14 9.70 10.81 13.29
N ASP A 15 10.65 10.38 12.45
CA ASP A 15 12.07 10.11 12.81
C ASP A 15 12.71 11.19 13.69
N SER A 16 12.46 12.46 13.39
CA SER A 16 13.08 13.57 14.13
C SER A 16 12.61 13.68 15.58
N LEU A 17 11.59 12.92 15.98
CA LEU A 17 10.89 13.07 17.25
C LEU A 17 10.84 11.79 18.09
N ASN A 18 11.15 10.62 17.51
CA ASN A 18 10.95 9.35 18.18
C ASN A 18 12.13 8.39 17.98
N THR A 19 12.59 7.77 19.05
CA THR A 19 13.47 6.60 18.98
C THR A 19 12.67 5.37 18.56
N GLU A 20 13.36 4.30 18.15
CA GLU A 20 12.71 3.02 17.84
C GLU A 20 11.92 2.46 19.03
N GLU A 21 12.47 2.53 20.23
CA GLU A 21 11.81 2.11 21.47
C GLU A 21 10.52 2.91 21.71
N GLU A 22 10.57 4.23 21.55
CA GLU A 22 9.38 5.09 21.68
C GLU A 22 8.32 4.78 20.62
N VAL A 23 8.73 4.49 19.39
CA VAL A 23 7.80 4.07 18.33
C VAL A 23 7.10 2.77 18.72
N ASN A 24 7.85 1.78 19.21
CA ASN A 24 7.29 0.50 19.63
C ASN A 24 6.34 0.65 20.81
N GLU A 25 6.71 1.42 21.84
CA GLU A 25 5.84 1.72 22.97
C GLU A 25 4.53 2.42 22.54
N ILE A 26 4.62 3.36 21.60
CA ILE A 26 3.44 4.05 21.07
C ILE A 26 2.54 3.07 20.30
N LEU A 27 3.12 2.21 19.47
CA LEU A 27 2.38 1.22 18.69
C LEU A 27 1.68 0.19 19.59
N ASP A 28 2.34 -0.26 20.65
CA ASP A 28 1.76 -1.16 21.66
C ASP A 28 0.67 -0.50 22.51
N TYR A 29 0.76 0.81 22.70
CA TYR A 29 -0.23 1.56 23.47
C TYR A 29 -1.58 1.70 22.75
N PHE A 30 -1.56 1.91 21.43
CA PHE A 30 -2.76 2.19 20.66
C PHE A 30 -3.48 0.93 20.14
N GLU A 31 -4.80 0.97 20.21
CA GLU A 31 -5.69 -0.05 19.64
C GLU A 31 -6.18 0.44 18.28
N PHE A 32 -5.67 -0.18 17.20
CA PHE A 32 -6.09 0.12 15.84
C PHE A 32 -7.39 -0.63 15.47
N HIS A 33 -8.25 0.05 14.72
CA HIS A 33 -9.53 -0.45 14.25
C HIS A 33 -9.71 -0.19 12.74
N GLU A 34 -10.86 -0.58 12.18
CA GLU A 34 -11.14 -0.47 10.73
C GLU A 34 -10.94 0.95 10.18
N ASP A 35 -11.24 1.98 10.99
CA ASP A 35 -11.12 3.38 10.60
C ASP A 35 -9.78 4.04 10.92
N SER A 36 -8.87 3.33 11.59
CA SER A 36 -7.61 3.90 12.02
C SER A 36 -6.66 4.14 10.85
N LYS A 37 -5.89 5.23 10.97
CA LYS A 37 -4.83 5.62 10.04
C LYS A 37 -3.49 5.65 10.76
N LEU A 38 -2.44 5.23 10.07
CA LEU A 38 -1.08 5.31 10.58
C LEU A 38 -0.18 5.97 9.55
N ILE A 39 0.59 6.97 9.98
CA ILE A 39 1.60 7.65 9.18
C ILE A 39 2.95 7.43 9.85
N LEU A 40 3.85 6.75 9.16
CA LEU A 40 5.22 6.46 9.59
C LEU A 40 6.18 7.21 8.69
N HIS A 41 6.79 8.25 9.23
CA HIS A 41 7.97 8.89 8.65
C HIS A 41 9.19 8.38 9.39
N THR A 42 9.40 7.05 9.40
CA THR A 42 10.50 6.45 10.15
C THR A 42 11.43 5.62 9.26
N SER A 43 12.75 5.87 9.30
CA SER A 43 13.75 5.21 8.44
C SER A 43 14.45 4.02 9.09
N GLU A 44 14.35 3.91 10.42
CA GLU A 44 15.14 2.94 11.19
C GLU A 44 14.31 1.93 12.00
N VAL A 45 12.98 2.01 11.92
CA VAL A 45 12.10 1.14 12.70
C VAL A 45 11.83 -0.16 11.95
N ASP A 46 12.13 -1.29 12.60
CA ASP A 46 11.74 -2.60 12.06
C ASP A 46 10.21 -2.77 12.04
N PRO A 47 9.63 -3.50 11.07
CA PRO A 47 8.18 -3.64 10.95
C PRO A 47 7.54 -4.27 12.20
N HIS A 48 6.87 -3.44 13.00
CA HIS A 48 6.09 -3.87 14.16
C HIS A 48 4.75 -4.49 13.74
N GLU A 49 4.33 -5.57 14.40
CA GLU A 49 3.08 -6.29 14.09
C GLU A 49 1.82 -5.41 14.05
N LYS A 50 1.75 -4.35 14.85
CA LYS A 50 0.59 -3.44 14.95
C LYS A 50 0.38 -2.63 13.70
N ILE A 51 1.44 -2.36 12.95
CA ILE A 51 1.39 -1.61 11.68
C ILE A 51 0.49 -2.35 10.67
N PHE A 52 0.54 -3.68 10.66
CA PHE A 52 -0.24 -4.52 9.74
C PHE A 52 -1.73 -4.61 10.09
N GLN A 53 -2.11 -4.22 11.31
CA GLN A 53 -3.49 -4.31 11.84
C GLN A 53 -4.31 -3.03 11.59
N VAL A 54 -3.71 -1.99 11.04
CA VAL A 54 -4.38 -0.71 10.75
C VAL A 54 -5.36 -0.89 9.59
N GLY A 55 -6.64 -0.58 9.79
CA GLY A 55 -7.67 -0.94 8.81
C GLY A 55 -7.87 0.05 7.65
N LYS A 56 -7.66 1.35 7.85
CA LYS A 56 -8.05 2.36 6.84
C LYS A 56 -6.93 2.73 5.91
N HIS A 57 -5.85 3.27 6.46
CA HIS A 57 -4.76 3.83 5.68
C HIS A 57 -3.45 3.70 6.42
N VAL A 58 -2.44 3.12 5.77
CA VAL A 58 -1.06 3.14 6.23
C VAL A 58 -0.21 3.89 5.23
N TYR A 59 0.54 4.88 5.71
CA TYR A 59 1.51 5.63 4.93
C TYR A 59 2.91 5.41 5.52
N ILE A 60 3.87 4.98 4.70
CA ILE A 60 5.25 4.73 5.13
C ILE A 60 6.19 5.48 4.20
N ARG A 61 6.93 6.47 4.73
CA ARG A 61 7.81 7.31 3.91
C ARG A 61 9.18 6.71 3.66
N ASN A 62 9.72 5.96 4.63
CA ASN A 62 11.08 5.43 4.61
C ASN A 62 11.07 3.92 4.83
N ALA A 63 10.41 3.19 3.94
CA ALA A 63 10.17 1.75 4.07
C ALA A 63 11.40 0.87 3.74
N ASN A 64 12.63 1.33 3.96
CA ASN A 64 13.85 0.58 3.63
C ASN A 64 14.02 -0.70 4.47
N ARG A 65 13.41 -0.75 5.66
CA ARG A 65 13.41 -1.92 6.55
C ARG A 65 12.30 -2.92 6.24
N PHE A 66 11.33 -2.54 5.42
CA PHE A 66 10.25 -3.44 5.00
C PHE A 66 10.73 -4.33 3.87
N ILE A 67 10.41 -5.62 3.98
CA ILE A 67 10.63 -6.59 2.92
C ILE A 67 9.34 -6.84 2.16
N ILE A 68 9.47 -7.45 0.99
CA ILE A 68 8.33 -7.60 0.08
C ILE A 68 7.21 -8.49 0.63
N ASP A 69 7.53 -9.44 1.51
CA ASP A 69 6.53 -10.27 2.17
C ASP A 69 5.75 -9.51 3.26
N ASP A 70 6.26 -8.38 3.76
CA ASP A 70 5.50 -7.54 4.69
C ASP A 70 4.30 -6.88 4.02
N VAL A 71 4.39 -6.58 2.72
CA VAL A 71 3.28 -5.99 1.95
C VAL A 71 2.03 -6.89 2.00
N LYS A 72 2.22 -8.21 2.04
CA LYS A 72 1.12 -9.19 2.13
C LYS A 72 0.43 -9.21 3.50
N LYS A 73 1.12 -8.74 4.55
CA LYS A 73 0.60 -8.75 5.92
C LYS A 73 -0.37 -7.59 6.19
N PHE A 74 -0.32 -6.52 5.38
CA PHE A 74 -1.19 -5.36 5.58
C PHE A 74 -2.67 -5.69 5.36
N ASN A 75 -3.47 -5.46 6.39
CA ASN A 75 -4.92 -5.56 6.33
C ASN A 75 -5.59 -4.18 6.30
N CYS A 76 -5.10 -3.30 5.43
CA CYS A 76 -5.55 -1.91 5.32
C CYS A 76 -6.21 -1.66 3.97
N LYS A 77 -7.19 -0.74 3.89
CA LYS A 77 -7.82 -0.35 2.60
C LYS A 77 -6.83 0.39 1.68
N HIS A 78 -5.99 1.24 2.24
CA HIS A 78 -5.00 2.03 1.50
C HIS A 78 -3.59 1.84 2.08
N LEU A 79 -2.64 1.43 1.24
CA LEU A 79 -1.22 1.37 1.57
C LEU A 79 -0.46 2.35 0.67
N HIS A 80 0.25 3.30 1.28
CA HIS A 80 1.19 4.19 0.59
C HIS A 80 2.60 3.90 1.08
N ILE A 81 3.52 3.60 0.16
CA ILE A 81 4.92 3.29 0.45
C ILE A 81 5.86 4.18 -0.38
N GLU A 82 6.79 4.84 0.29
CA GLU A 82 7.92 5.56 -0.32
C GLU A 82 9.26 5.03 0.21
N ASN A 83 10.33 5.34 -0.53
CA ASN A 83 11.72 5.02 -0.21
C ASN A 83 11.90 3.59 0.30
N HIS A 84 11.69 2.62 -0.58
CA HIS A 84 11.89 1.21 -0.32
C HIS A 84 12.90 0.61 -1.29
N GLN A 85 13.38 -0.61 -0.99
CA GLN A 85 14.22 -1.42 -1.86
C GLN A 85 13.52 -2.68 -2.40
N MET A 86 12.21 -2.81 -2.11
CA MET A 86 11.40 -3.96 -2.52
C MET A 86 11.27 -4.11 -4.04
N ASP A 87 11.31 -5.36 -4.52
CA ASP A 87 11.03 -5.74 -5.91
C ASP A 87 9.51 -5.84 -6.16
N ILE A 88 8.94 -4.75 -6.65
CA ILE A 88 7.50 -4.63 -6.87
C ILE A 88 7.03 -5.49 -8.04
N ALA A 89 7.83 -5.68 -9.08
CA ALA A 89 7.45 -6.51 -10.22
C ALA A 89 7.26 -7.98 -9.79
N THR A 90 8.19 -8.49 -8.98
CA THR A 90 8.08 -9.84 -8.40
C THR A 90 6.89 -9.96 -7.46
N TRP A 91 6.60 -8.94 -6.67
CA TRP A 91 5.40 -8.94 -5.83
C TRP A 91 4.10 -8.97 -6.62
N ILE A 92 3.96 -8.19 -7.69
CA ILE A 92 2.75 -8.19 -8.51
C ILE A 92 2.55 -9.56 -9.17
N ARG A 93 3.62 -10.22 -9.65
CA ARG A 93 3.55 -11.61 -10.14
C ARG A 93 3.01 -12.55 -9.07
N ASN A 94 3.59 -12.49 -7.87
CA ASN A 94 3.13 -13.32 -6.74
C ASN A 94 1.67 -13.01 -6.37
N TRP A 95 1.25 -11.73 -6.40
CA TRP A 95 -0.14 -11.35 -6.15
C TRP A 95 -1.08 -11.93 -7.21
N LYS A 96 -0.70 -11.93 -8.50
CA LYS A 96 -1.49 -12.51 -9.59
C LYS A 96 -1.71 -14.02 -9.43
N GLU A 97 -0.72 -14.72 -8.89
CA GLU A 97 -0.75 -16.17 -8.67
C GLU A 97 -1.39 -16.57 -7.34
N SER A 98 -1.47 -15.63 -6.39
CA SER A 98 -2.06 -15.84 -5.07
C SER A 98 -3.59 -15.95 -5.12
N SER A 99 -4.16 -16.68 -4.15
CA SER A 99 -5.59 -16.71 -3.83
C SER A 99 -5.92 -16.03 -2.50
N ASP A 100 -4.93 -15.43 -1.85
CA ASP A 100 -5.10 -14.86 -0.52
C ASP A 100 -5.87 -13.54 -0.63
N SER A 101 -6.96 -13.44 0.11
CA SER A 101 -7.69 -12.18 0.27
C SER A 101 -6.94 -11.27 1.23
N THR A 102 -6.49 -10.11 0.75
CA THR A 102 -6.04 -9.02 1.61
C THR A 102 -7.14 -7.97 1.69
N GLY A 103 -7.21 -7.23 2.79
CA GLY A 103 -8.08 -6.04 2.91
C GLY A 103 -7.66 -4.87 2.01
N LEU A 104 -6.58 -5.04 1.23
CA LEU A 104 -6.00 -4.03 0.37
C LEU A 104 -6.93 -3.69 -0.80
N VAL A 105 -7.19 -2.40 -0.95
CA VAL A 105 -8.03 -1.84 -2.01
C VAL A 105 -7.17 -0.95 -2.91
N LEU A 106 -6.22 -0.20 -2.34
CA LEU A 106 -5.32 0.68 -3.08
C LEU A 106 -3.89 0.55 -2.56
N LEU A 107 -2.95 0.28 -3.45
CA LEU A 107 -1.52 0.43 -3.21
C LEU A 107 -0.98 1.60 -4.03
N GLU A 108 -0.33 2.53 -3.34
CA GLU A 108 0.42 3.64 -3.90
C GLU A 108 1.90 3.44 -3.56
N ILE A 109 2.75 3.28 -4.57
CA ILE A 109 4.15 2.94 -4.32
C ILE A 109 5.10 3.61 -5.31
N ARG A 110 6.23 4.13 -4.81
CA ARG A 110 7.27 4.71 -5.66
C ARG A 110 8.07 3.62 -6.35
N VAL A 111 8.15 3.64 -7.67
CA VAL A 111 8.87 2.65 -8.46
C VAL A 111 9.87 3.31 -9.39
N GLN A 112 10.90 2.54 -9.75
CA GLN A 112 11.79 2.85 -10.85
C GLN A 112 11.36 2.02 -12.08
N GLY A 113 11.29 2.66 -13.24
CA GLY A 113 10.94 1.99 -14.50
C GLY A 113 9.55 2.34 -15.04
N ALA A 114 9.28 1.86 -16.25
CA ALA A 114 8.02 2.06 -16.95
C ALA A 114 6.98 1.00 -16.53
N LEU A 115 5.70 1.33 -16.68
CA LEU A 115 4.60 0.42 -16.37
C LEU A 115 4.71 -0.90 -17.14
N ASP A 116 5.07 -0.85 -18.43
CA ASP A 116 5.21 -2.04 -19.28
C ASP A 116 6.27 -3.01 -18.74
N SER A 117 7.37 -2.49 -18.20
CA SER A 117 8.43 -3.31 -17.59
C SER A 117 7.99 -3.95 -16.28
N ILE A 118 7.17 -3.25 -15.49
CA ILE A 118 6.63 -3.75 -14.21
C ILE A 118 5.62 -4.86 -14.45
N LEU A 119 4.82 -4.74 -15.52
CA LEU A 119 3.75 -5.69 -15.85
C LEU A 119 4.16 -6.78 -16.84
N ASP A 120 5.45 -6.89 -17.17
CA ASP A 120 5.94 -7.88 -18.11
C ASP A 120 5.59 -9.31 -17.66
N GLY A 121 5.07 -10.10 -18.61
CA GLY A 121 4.58 -11.46 -18.36
C GLY A 121 3.22 -11.59 -17.66
N LEU A 122 2.49 -10.49 -17.38
CA LEU A 122 1.22 -10.55 -16.62
C LEU A 122 -0.07 -10.58 -17.47
N ASP A 123 0.04 -10.52 -18.81
CA ASP A 123 -1.07 -10.35 -19.77
C ASP A 123 -2.00 -9.16 -19.41
N PRO A 124 -1.46 -7.93 -19.28
CA PRO A 124 -2.26 -6.76 -18.97
C PRO A 124 -3.24 -6.41 -20.10
N LYS A 125 -4.48 -6.08 -19.75
CA LYS A 125 -5.55 -5.74 -20.70
C LYS A 125 -6.01 -4.30 -20.52
N PRO A 126 -6.45 -3.61 -21.59
CA PRO A 126 -7.05 -2.29 -21.42
C PRO A 126 -8.33 -2.38 -20.59
N TRP A 127 -8.74 -1.25 -20.01
CA TRP A 127 -10.00 -1.13 -19.28
C TRP A 127 -11.19 -1.68 -20.07
N ASN A 128 -12.01 -2.50 -19.42
CA ASN A 128 -13.28 -2.98 -19.95
C ASN A 128 -14.49 -2.47 -19.12
N PRO A 129 -15.38 -1.64 -19.70
CA PRO A 129 -16.54 -1.09 -18.98
C PRO A 129 -17.56 -2.15 -18.54
N THR A 130 -17.57 -3.34 -19.13
CA THR A 130 -18.48 -4.41 -18.72
C THR A 130 -18.01 -5.16 -17.48
N ARG A 131 -16.72 -5.02 -17.12
CA ARG A 131 -16.12 -5.72 -15.97
C ARG A 131 -16.00 -4.88 -14.72
N ARG A 132 -15.77 -3.57 -14.88
CA ARG A 132 -15.60 -2.63 -13.76
C ARG A 132 -15.90 -1.19 -14.15
N PRO A 133 -16.25 -0.32 -13.17
CA PRO A 133 -16.36 1.12 -13.38
C PRO A 133 -15.05 1.74 -13.88
N ARG A 134 -15.18 2.92 -14.50
CA ARG A 134 -14.03 3.72 -14.94
C ARG A 134 -13.31 4.40 -13.78
N VAL A 135 -14.07 4.91 -12.81
CA VAL A 135 -13.57 5.71 -11.69
C VAL A 135 -13.45 4.84 -10.45
N PHE A 136 -12.28 4.85 -9.81
CA PHE A 136 -12.02 4.09 -8.59
C PHE A 136 -12.63 4.81 -7.37
N PRO A 137 -13.40 4.13 -6.50
CA PRO A 137 -14.22 4.78 -5.49
C PRO A 137 -13.43 5.46 -4.37
N LEU A 138 -12.24 4.94 -4.02
CA LEU A 138 -11.52 5.40 -2.83
C LEU A 138 -10.92 6.81 -2.97
N ASN A 139 -10.47 7.17 -4.17
CA ASN A 139 -9.79 8.43 -4.46
C ASN A 139 -10.31 9.13 -5.73
N SER A 140 -11.44 8.66 -6.29
CA SER A 140 -12.01 9.17 -7.54
C SER A 140 -11.04 9.15 -8.73
N MET A 141 -10.08 8.21 -8.74
CA MET A 141 -9.08 8.09 -9.79
C MET A 141 -9.71 7.56 -11.09
N ASP A 142 -9.42 8.23 -12.21
CA ASP A 142 -9.83 7.75 -13.54
C ASP A 142 -8.89 6.63 -14.01
N CYS A 143 -9.32 5.38 -13.84
CA CYS A 143 -8.62 4.18 -14.26
C CYS A 143 -8.95 3.79 -15.71
N GLY A 144 -9.53 4.69 -16.52
CA GLY A 144 -9.85 4.42 -17.93
C GLY A 144 -8.62 4.25 -18.83
N ARG A 145 -7.45 4.75 -18.39
CA ARG A 145 -6.15 4.55 -19.06
C ARG A 145 -5.26 3.51 -18.37
N PHE A 146 -5.75 2.88 -17.30
CA PHE A 146 -4.99 1.89 -16.56
C PHE A 146 -5.06 0.54 -17.26
N LEU A 147 -4.08 -0.30 -16.99
CA LEU A 147 -4.03 -1.67 -17.47
C LEU A 147 -4.54 -2.62 -16.38
N ASP A 148 -5.43 -3.53 -16.76
CA ASP A 148 -6.04 -4.51 -15.87
C ASP A 148 -5.26 -5.82 -15.91
N VAL A 149 -4.89 -6.31 -14.74
CA VAL A 149 -4.39 -7.68 -14.55
C VAL A 149 -5.42 -8.45 -13.73
N GLN A 150 -5.77 -9.63 -14.22
CA GLN A 150 -6.66 -10.57 -13.52
C GLN A 150 -5.84 -11.59 -12.75
N ARG A 151 -6.18 -11.74 -11.47
CA ARG A 151 -5.67 -12.75 -10.53
C ARG A 151 -6.34 -14.11 -10.77
N ALA A 152 -5.72 -15.18 -10.26
CA ALA A 152 -6.21 -16.56 -10.40
C ALA A 152 -7.68 -16.76 -9.97
N ASP A 153 -8.14 -16.03 -8.95
CA ASP A 153 -9.51 -16.10 -8.41
C ASP A 153 -10.53 -15.22 -9.16
N GLY A 154 -10.09 -14.50 -10.20
CA GLY A 154 -10.93 -13.60 -10.98
C GLY A 154 -10.93 -12.15 -10.53
N MET A 155 -10.29 -11.83 -9.40
CA MET A 155 -10.13 -10.45 -8.94
C MET A 155 -9.33 -9.63 -9.96
N ILE A 156 -9.74 -8.39 -10.15
CA ILE A 156 -9.10 -7.46 -11.10
C ILE A 156 -8.32 -6.43 -10.29
N ALA A 157 -7.08 -6.17 -10.71
CA ALA A 157 -6.35 -4.98 -10.30
C ALA A 157 -6.02 -4.11 -11.51
N SER A 158 -6.27 -2.81 -11.39
CA SER A 158 -5.91 -1.81 -12.40
C SER A 158 -4.61 -1.11 -12.00
N PHE A 159 -3.67 -1.06 -12.94
CA PHE A 159 -2.35 -0.50 -12.76
C PHE A 159 -2.18 0.76 -13.60
N GLY A 160 -1.70 1.81 -12.96
CA GLY A 160 -1.36 3.07 -13.62
C GLY A 160 -0.11 3.67 -13.02
N ILE A 161 0.58 4.49 -13.82
CA ILE A 161 1.80 5.14 -13.38
C ILE A 161 1.68 6.64 -13.62
N ASN A 162 1.94 7.44 -12.59
CA ASN A 162 2.16 8.87 -12.75
C ASN A 162 3.66 9.12 -12.73
N GLN A 163 4.20 9.57 -13.86
CA GLN A 163 5.60 9.95 -13.96
C GLN A 163 5.82 11.23 -13.14
N GLY A 164 6.68 11.14 -12.13
CA GLY A 164 7.18 12.31 -11.40
C GLY A 164 8.35 12.96 -12.14
N PRO A 165 8.77 14.17 -11.74
CA PRO A 165 10.08 14.68 -12.14
C PRO A 165 11.19 13.76 -11.63
N GLU A 166 12.19 13.50 -12.48
CA GLU A 166 13.46 12.82 -12.15
C GLU A 166 13.35 11.33 -11.74
N THR A 167 13.13 10.47 -12.75
CA THR A 167 13.29 8.99 -12.78
C THR A 167 12.48 8.14 -11.80
N VAL A 168 11.81 8.75 -10.82
CA VAL A 168 10.94 8.06 -9.87
C VAL A 168 9.48 8.31 -10.24
N SER A 169 8.75 7.22 -10.46
CA SER A 169 7.33 7.26 -10.79
C SER A 169 6.50 6.73 -9.63
N LYS A 170 5.24 7.17 -9.54
CA LYS A 170 4.29 6.63 -8.60
C LYS A 170 3.41 5.61 -9.30
N LEU A 171 3.53 4.35 -8.91
CA LEU A 171 2.66 3.26 -9.33
C LEU A 171 1.39 3.27 -8.45
N PHE A 172 0.25 3.08 -9.10
CA PHE A 172 -1.03 2.84 -8.48
C PHE A 172 -1.50 1.45 -8.85
N MET A 173 -1.92 0.68 -7.86
CA MET A 173 -2.62 -0.59 -8.05
C MET A 173 -3.96 -0.50 -7.32
N CYS A 174 -5.05 -0.49 -8.10
CA CYS A 174 -6.43 -0.37 -7.63
C CYS A 174 -7.10 -1.74 -7.73
N ILE A 175 -7.45 -2.35 -6.59
CA ILE A 175 -8.06 -3.69 -6.52
C ILE A 175 -9.58 -3.56 -6.48
N TRP A 176 -10.25 -4.24 -7.39
CA TRP A 176 -11.71 -4.23 -7.52
C TRP A 176 -12.29 -5.49 -6.84
N HIS A 177 -12.92 -5.28 -5.68
CA HIS A 177 -13.67 -6.28 -4.92
C HIS A 177 -15.14 -6.33 -5.36
#